data_AF-A0A4Y6PRX9-F1
#
_entry.id   AF-A0A4Y6PRX9-F1
#
_cell.length_a   1.000
_cell.length_b   1.000
_cell.length_c   1.000
_cell.angle_alpha   90.00
_cell.angle_beta   90.00
_cell.angle_gamma   90.00
#
_symmetry.space_group_name_H-M   'P 1'
#
loop_
_entity.id
_entity.type
_entity.pdbx_description
1 polymer ?
#
loop_
_entity_poly.entity_id
_entity_poly.type
_entity_poly.pdbx_seq_one_letter_code
_entity_poly.pdbx_strand_id
1 'polypeptide(L)'
;MTRHWYLIDDDGCRRINVSEKSWDFWSDFRSGGDANEAWPAFTQAAVCAELGKAVATIREISGELDYDYEDVTMTPEMWDGGLCLATDDELTLMTEPSVELDERFVNAESAEMLLERLEVDGAFFGYDPAAGTLMLSVFSNGTPDFLWADSLQPGPSHAITFHDDGTATQEDPRKFALRRLGQPETSPFLDRYAFVENELAKLGLQDVQPELERRPIVAVLNLERRPGRSLG
;
A
#
# COMPACT_ATOMS: atom_id res chain seq x y z
N MET A 1 -35.69 1.78 23.67
CA MET A 1 -35.73 1.00 22.41
C MET A 1 -34.34 0.46 22.17
N THR A 2 -34.21 -0.85 22.07
CA THR A 2 -32.96 -1.60 22.01
C THR A 2 -32.30 -1.40 20.65
N ARG A 3 -31.04 -0.94 20.61
CA ARG A 3 -30.26 -0.89 19.37
C ARG A 3 -29.98 -2.31 18.90
N HIS A 4 -30.17 -2.55 17.61
CA HIS A 4 -29.99 -3.86 16.97
C HIS A 4 -28.87 -3.74 15.95
N TRP A 5 -27.93 -4.67 16.00
CA TRP A 5 -26.78 -4.71 15.11
C TRP A 5 -27.03 -5.75 14.03
N TYR A 6 -26.41 -5.65 12.87
CA TYR A 6 -26.59 -6.61 11.79
C TYR A 6 -25.24 -6.91 11.14
N LEU A 7 -24.98 -8.18 10.84
CA LEU A 7 -23.86 -8.66 10.04
C LEU A 7 -24.38 -8.92 8.62
N ILE A 8 -23.65 -8.43 7.62
CA ILE A 8 -23.92 -8.73 6.23
C ILE A 8 -22.70 -9.46 5.68
N ASP A 9 -22.90 -10.68 5.21
CA ASP A 9 -21.91 -11.54 4.59
C ASP A 9 -22.48 -12.13 3.29
N ASP A 10 -21.77 -13.09 2.67
CA ASP A 10 -22.15 -13.70 1.39
C ASP A 10 -23.54 -14.39 1.43
N ASP A 11 -24.09 -14.66 2.62
CA ASP A 11 -25.42 -15.22 2.86
C ASP A 11 -26.53 -14.16 3.08
N GLY A 12 -26.19 -12.86 3.03
CA GLY A 12 -27.11 -11.73 3.21
C GLY A 12 -27.08 -11.11 4.62
N CYS A 13 -28.15 -10.41 5.00
CA CYS A 13 -28.20 -9.61 6.23
C CYS A 13 -28.84 -10.35 7.42
N ARG A 14 -28.11 -10.51 8.54
CA ARG A 14 -28.58 -11.15 9.79
C ARG A 14 -28.30 -10.31 11.05
N ARG A 15 -29.19 -10.36 12.05
CA ARG A 15 -29.12 -9.48 13.25
C ARG A 15 -28.21 -10.01 14.37
N ILE A 16 -27.38 -9.14 14.94
CA ILE A 16 -26.54 -9.28 16.13
C ILE A 16 -27.08 -8.41 17.29
N ASN A 17 -26.96 -8.85 18.56
CA ASN A 17 -27.38 -8.07 19.73
C ASN A 17 -26.13 -7.62 20.54
N VAL A 18 -25.94 -6.31 20.77
CA VAL A 18 -24.79 -5.72 21.51
C VAL A 18 -25.32 -4.78 22.61
N SER A 19 -24.81 -4.89 23.85
CA SER A 19 -25.29 -4.12 25.02
C SER A 19 -24.39 -2.92 25.42
N GLU A 20 -24.94 -1.72 25.22
CA GLU A 20 -24.71 -0.32 25.68
C GLU A 20 -23.53 0.20 26.53
N LYS A 21 -22.51 -0.57 26.93
CA LYS A 21 -21.32 0.03 27.59
C LYS A 21 -20.03 -0.70 27.26
N SER A 22 -19.44 -0.41 26.10
CA SER A 22 -17.98 -0.44 25.93
C SER A 22 -17.54 -0.09 24.50
N TRP A 23 -16.82 1.03 24.39
CA TRP A 23 -15.70 1.28 23.46
C TRP A 23 -16.04 1.51 21.98
N ASP A 24 -15.95 2.78 21.58
CA ASP A 24 -15.82 3.24 20.20
C ASP A 24 -14.51 2.71 19.61
N PHE A 25 -14.54 1.50 19.06
CA PHE A 25 -13.36 0.83 18.50
C PHE A 25 -13.24 0.98 16.96
N TRP A 26 -14.23 1.57 16.26
CA TRP A 26 -14.30 1.50 14.79
C TRP A 26 -14.86 2.73 14.05
N SER A 27 -15.06 3.90 14.69
CA SER A 27 -15.78 5.02 14.05
C SER A 27 -14.94 6.25 13.68
N ASP A 28 -13.70 6.37 14.15
CA ASP A 28 -12.92 7.61 13.94
C ASP A 28 -12.02 7.59 12.69
N PHE A 29 -11.91 6.46 11.97
CA PHE A 29 -11.03 6.34 10.79
C PHE A 29 -11.76 6.36 9.44
N ARG A 30 -13.09 6.55 9.40
CA ARG A 30 -13.88 6.61 8.14
C ARG A 30 -14.61 7.94 7.96
N SER A 31 -14.03 9.05 8.41
CA SER A 31 -14.61 10.37 8.19
C SER A 31 -14.45 10.82 6.73
N GLY A 32 -15.27 10.25 5.81
CA GLY A 32 -15.46 10.83 4.49
C GLY A 32 -15.95 9.92 3.35
N GLY A 33 -16.02 8.60 3.52
CA GLY A 33 -16.40 7.65 2.45
C GLY A 33 -17.50 6.68 2.87
N ASP A 34 -18.33 6.25 1.92
CA ASP A 34 -19.34 5.21 2.15
C ASP A 34 -18.68 3.93 2.68
N ALA A 35 -19.17 3.42 3.80
CA ALA A 35 -18.57 2.31 4.56
C ALA A 35 -18.49 0.95 3.82
N ASN A 36 -18.81 0.92 2.53
CA ASN A 36 -18.97 -0.27 1.67
C ASN A 36 -18.08 -0.28 0.42
N GLU A 37 -17.26 0.74 0.17
CA GLU A 37 -16.37 0.72 -1.00
C GLU A 37 -15.02 0.12 -0.62
N ALA A 38 -14.73 -1.08 -1.15
CA ALA A 38 -13.37 -1.61 -1.18
C ALA A 38 -12.47 -0.62 -1.94
N TRP A 39 -11.19 -0.56 -1.60
CA TRP A 39 -10.23 0.28 -2.33
C TRP A 39 -10.27 -0.05 -3.85
N PRO A 40 -10.02 0.93 -4.75
CA PRO A 40 -9.81 0.64 -6.17
C PRO A 40 -8.54 -0.18 -6.39
N ALA A 41 -8.28 -0.65 -7.61
CA ALA A 41 -6.99 -1.25 -7.94
C ALA A 41 -5.87 -0.21 -7.82
N PHE A 42 -4.84 -0.48 -7.02
CA PHE A 42 -3.68 0.42 -6.93
C PHE A 42 -2.42 -0.26 -6.37
N THR A 43 -1.30 0.42 -6.60
CA THR A 43 -0.03 0.26 -5.92
C THR A 43 0.52 1.64 -5.54
N GLN A 44 1.19 1.70 -4.40
CA GLN A 44 1.82 2.90 -3.86
C GLN A 44 3.11 2.56 -3.14
N ALA A 45 4.04 3.50 -3.16
CA ALA A 45 5.22 3.48 -2.31
C ALA A 45 5.21 4.71 -1.38
N ALA A 46 5.54 4.49 -0.12
CA ALA A 46 5.71 5.52 0.90
C ALA A 46 7.15 5.43 1.41
N VAL A 47 7.92 6.51 1.27
CA VAL A 47 9.34 6.53 1.65
C VAL A 47 9.63 7.73 2.56
N CYS A 48 10.33 7.51 3.67
CA CYS A 48 10.77 8.58 4.57
C CYS A 48 12.03 9.26 4.01
N ALA A 49 11.89 9.94 2.88
CA ALA A 49 12.99 10.59 2.18
C ALA A 49 12.60 11.95 1.59
N GLU A 50 13.58 12.84 1.49
CA GLU A 50 13.47 14.11 0.76
C GLU A 50 13.13 13.86 -0.72
N LEU A 51 12.19 14.64 -1.26
CA LEU A 51 11.73 14.55 -2.65
C LEU A 51 12.87 14.50 -3.67
N GLY A 52 13.88 15.36 -3.51
CA GLY A 52 15.01 15.42 -4.44
C GLY A 52 15.83 14.12 -4.50
N LYS A 53 15.99 13.44 -3.37
CA LYS A 53 16.66 12.14 -3.30
C LYS A 53 15.78 11.06 -3.91
N ALA A 54 14.50 11.03 -3.56
CA ALA A 54 13.54 10.09 -4.14
C ALA A 54 13.51 10.18 -5.67
N VAL A 55 13.41 11.39 -6.24
CA VAL A 55 13.43 11.62 -7.69
C VAL A 55 14.76 11.18 -8.31
N ALA A 56 15.90 11.48 -7.67
CA ALA A 56 17.20 11.05 -8.18
C ALA A 56 17.30 9.51 -8.24
N THR A 57 16.88 8.82 -7.19
CA THR A 57 16.87 7.35 -7.13
C THR A 57 15.91 6.74 -8.14
N ILE A 58 14.72 7.31 -8.34
CA ILE A 58 13.78 6.85 -9.39
C ILE A 58 14.44 6.90 -10.76
N ARG A 59 15.18 7.96 -11.08
CA ARG A 59 15.88 8.09 -12.37
C ARG A 59 16.97 7.04 -12.58
N GLU A 60 17.66 6.65 -11.51
CA GLU A 60 18.65 5.58 -11.54
C GLU A 60 17.97 4.23 -11.80
N ILE A 61 16.93 3.93 -11.03
CA ILE A 61 16.16 2.67 -11.14
C ILE A 61 15.46 2.56 -12.49
N SER A 62 14.85 3.65 -12.99
CA SER A 62 14.19 3.66 -14.30
C SER A 62 15.17 3.27 -15.40
N GLY A 63 16.42 3.76 -15.34
CA GLY A 63 17.47 3.39 -16.28
C GLY A 63 17.85 1.91 -16.24
N GLU A 64 17.84 1.29 -15.05
CA GLU A 64 18.13 -0.14 -14.87
C GLU A 64 16.97 -1.04 -15.29
N LEU A 65 15.74 -0.59 -15.07
CA LEU A 65 14.51 -1.31 -15.45
C LEU A 65 14.06 -1.02 -16.89
N ASP A 66 14.91 -0.38 -17.71
CA ASP A 66 14.65 -0.03 -19.10
C ASP A 66 13.40 0.87 -19.31
N TYR A 67 13.15 1.78 -18.38
CA TYR A 67 12.21 2.89 -18.53
C TYR A 67 12.93 4.15 -18.99
N ASP A 68 12.38 4.83 -19.99
CA ASP A 68 12.66 6.23 -20.23
C ASP A 68 11.86 7.08 -19.25
N TYR A 69 12.41 8.23 -18.86
CA TYR A 69 11.75 9.15 -17.94
C TYR A 69 11.72 10.56 -18.51
N GLU A 70 10.62 11.26 -18.26
CA GLU A 70 10.46 12.69 -18.52
C GLU A 70 9.90 13.37 -17.27
N ASP A 71 10.49 14.49 -16.86
CA ASP A 71 9.94 15.33 -15.78
C ASP A 71 8.88 16.26 -16.37
N VAL A 72 7.63 15.98 -16.02
CA VAL A 72 6.44 16.64 -16.59
C VAL A 72 5.71 17.45 -15.53
N THR A 73 6.38 17.74 -14.41
CA THR A 73 5.80 18.46 -13.25
C THR A 73 5.15 19.79 -13.65
N MET A 74 5.70 20.49 -14.64
CA MET A 74 5.18 21.79 -15.10
C MET A 74 4.14 21.69 -16.23
N THR A 75 3.72 20.48 -16.61
CA THR A 75 2.87 20.21 -17.78
C THR A 75 1.66 19.33 -17.38
N PRO A 76 0.62 19.91 -16.73
CA PRO A 76 -0.51 19.16 -16.15
C PRO A 76 -1.26 18.24 -17.13
N GLU A 77 -1.32 18.60 -18.41
CA GLU A 77 -1.92 17.79 -19.47
C GLU A 77 -1.19 16.46 -19.73
N MET A 78 0.03 16.31 -19.22
CA MET A 78 0.84 15.09 -19.31
C MET A 78 0.92 14.34 -17.97
N TRP A 79 0.13 14.72 -16.97
CA TRP A 79 0.13 14.02 -15.67
C TRP A 79 -0.64 12.71 -15.70
N ASP A 80 -1.57 12.54 -16.64
CA ASP A 80 -2.33 11.31 -16.78
C ASP A 80 -1.39 10.14 -17.14
N GLY A 81 -1.46 9.06 -16.36
CA GLY A 81 -0.54 7.92 -16.47
C GLY A 81 0.87 8.16 -15.92
N GLY A 82 1.18 9.35 -15.38
CA GLY A 82 2.48 9.65 -14.79
C GLY A 82 2.65 9.10 -13.37
N LEU A 83 3.90 8.86 -12.96
CA LEU A 83 4.26 8.64 -11.58
C LEU A 83 4.16 9.97 -10.82
N CYS A 84 3.09 10.11 -10.05
CA CYS A 84 2.80 11.26 -9.22
C CYS A 84 3.45 11.12 -7.84
N LEU A 85 4.18 12.16 -7.41
CA LEU A 85 4.79 12.24 -6.10
C LEU A 85 4.12 13.34 -5.27
N ALA A 86 3.72 13.00 -4.05
CA ALA A 86 3.22 13.93 -3.04
C ALA A 86 4.11 13.88 -1.80
N THR A 87 4.28 14.99 -1.11
CA THR A 87 5.07 15.06 0.12
C THR A 87 4.22 15.51 1.29
N ASP A 88 4.43 14.89 2.45
CA ASP A 88 3.85 15.25 3.74
C ASP A 88 4.97 15.20 4.78
N ASP A 89 5.48 16.37 5.17
CA ASP A 89 6.69 16.51 5.98
C ASP A 89 7.90 15.73 5.43
N GLU A 90 8.34 14.66 6.11
CA GLU A 90 9.49 13.81 5.72
C GLU A 90 9.07 12.62 4.84
N LEU A 91 7.78 12.41 4.62
CA LEU A 91 7.24 11.30 3.86
C LEU A 91 6.97 11.71 2.41
N THR A 92 7.55 10.98 1.47
CA THR A 92 7.23 11.07 0.04
C THR A 92 6.37 9.86 -0.36
N LEU A 93 5.17 10.15 -0.87
CA LEU A 93 4.25 9.16 -1.44
C LEU A 93 4.31 9.17 -2.95
N MET A 94 4.20 7.98 -3.54
CA MET A 94 4.30 7.77 -4.98
C MET A 94 3.14 6.90 -5.47
N THR A 95 2.48 7.31 -6.55
CA THR A 95 1.44 6.50 -7.21
C THR A 95 1.38 6.76 -8.70
N GLU A 96 0.89 5.78 -9.46
CA GLU A 96 0.59 5.90 -10.89
C GLU A 96 -0.93 5.77 -11.09
N PRO A 97 -1.68 6.89 -11.10
CA PRO A 97 -3.11 6.85 -11.36
C PRO A 97 -3.35 6.47 -12.83
N SER A 98 -4.47 5.81 -13.10
CA SER A 98 -4.90 5.43 -14.46
C SER A 98 -3.99 4.44 -15.22
N VAL A 99 -2.91 3.93 -14.62
CA VAL A 99 -2.04 2.91 -15.22
C VAL A 99 -2.49 1.50 -14.79
N GLU A 100 -2.54 0.58 -15.75
CA GLU A 100 -2.81 -0.84 -15.51
C GLU A 100 -1.76 -1.44 -14.59
N LEU A 101 -2.17 -2.31 -13.64
CA LEU A 101 -1.26 -2.83 -12.60
C LEU A 101 0.02 -3.48 -13.17
N ASP A 102 -0.08 -4.18 -14.30
CA ASP A 102 1.04 -4.87 -14.94
C ASP A 102 2.01 -3.92 -15.68
N GLU A 103 1.61 -2.67 -15.90
CA GLU A 103 2.38 -1.66 -16.63
C GLU A 103 3.04 -0.63 -15.69
N ARG A 104 2.69 -0.66 -14.40
CA ARG A 104 3.19 0.29 -13.39
C ARG A 104 4.68 0.13 -13.13
N PHE A 105 5.37 1.26 -13.06
CA PHE A 105 6.71 1.34 -12.53
C PHE A 105 6.73 0.96 -11.05
N VAL A 106 5.84 1.50 -10.21
CA VAL A 106 5.72 1.23 -8.77
C VAL A 106 5.07 -0.13 -8.56
N ASN A 107 5.92 -1.13 -8.41
CA ASN A 107 5.60 -2.51 -8.12
C ASN A 107 6.56 -3.02 -7.02
N ALA A 108 6.46 -4.30 -6.65
CA ALA A 108 7.28 -4.85 -5.57
C ALA A 108 8.80 -4.76 -5.84
N GLU A 109 9.22 -5.01 -7.09
CA GLU A 109 10.63 -4.99 -7.49
C GLU A 109 11.21 -3.57 -7.44
N SER A 110 10.55 -2.60 -8.08
CA SER A 110 11.04 -1.23 -8.09
C SER A 110 10.99 -0.57 -6.72
N ALA A 111 9.99 -0.92 -5.88
CA ALA A 111 9.88 -0.37 -4.54
C ALA A 111 10.95 -0.94 -3.60
N GLU A 112 11.29 -2.23 -3.71
CA GLU A 112 12.44 -2.82 -3.01
C GLU A 112 13.74 -2.13 -3.42
N MET A 113 13.98 -1.99 -4.73
CA MET A 113 15.12 -1.28 -5.29
C MET A 113 15.22 0.19 -4.83
N LEU A 114 14.07 0.86 -4.67
CA LEU A 114 13.96 2.24 -4.22
C LEU A 114 14.32 2.37 -2.74
N LEU A 115 13.74 1.52 -1.90
CA LEU A 115 13.95 1.54 -0.45
C LEU A 115 15.38 1.14 -0.10
N GLU A 116 15.92 0.11 -0.74
CA GLU A 116 17.32 -0.32 -0.55
C GLU A 116 18.30 0.82 -0.88
N ARG A 117 18.16 1.46 -2.04
CA ARG A 117 19.06 2.56 -2.45
C ARG A 117 18.96 3.80 -1.59
N LEU A 118 17.75 4.11 -1.10
CA LEU A 118 17.54 5.26 -0.24
C LEU A 118 18.06 5.02 1.18
N GLU A 119 18.18 3.75 1.60
CA GLU A 119 18.52 3.35 2.97
C GLU A 119 17.58 3.98 4.01
N VAL A 120 16.28 4.05 3.70
CA VAL A 120 15.26 4.68 4.55
C VAL A 120 14.17 3.71 4.97
N ASP A 121 13.41 4.11 5.98
CA ASP A 121 12.15 3.45 6.31
C ASP A 121 11.11 3.73 5.22
N GLY A 122 10.23 2.76 5.00
CA GLY A 122 9.11 2.95 4.09
C GLY A 122 8.32 1.69 3.84
N ALA A 123 7.36 1.79 2.92
CA ALA A 123 6.48 0.69 2.57
C ALA A 123 6.07 0.71 1.10
N PHE A 124 5.87 -0.48 0.56
CA PHE A 124 5.12 -0.71 -0.68
C PHE A 124 3.80 -1.38 -0.33
N PHE A 125 2.70 -0.91 -0.90
CA PHE A 125 1.39 -1.45 -0.61
C PHE A 125 0.44 -1.28 -1.79
N GLY A 126 -0.61 -2.09 -1.80
CA GLY A 126 -1.56 -2.08 -2.90
C GLY A 126 -2.76 -2.97 -2.66
N TYR A 127 -3.72 -2.84 -3.56
CA TYR A 127 -4.91 -3.64 -3.61
C TYR A 127 -5.18 -4.13 -5.03
N ASP A 128 -5.37 -5.43 -5.16
CA ASP A 128 -5.87 -6.06 -6.38
C ASP A 128 -7.32 -6.54 -6.16
N PRO A 129 -8.32 -5.90 -6.81
CA PRO A 129 -9.72 -6.25 -6.66
C PRO A 129 -10.08 -7.59 -7.29
N ALA A 130 -9.29 -8.12 -8.24
CA ALA A 130 -9.60 -9.36 -8.94
C ALA A 130 -9.59 -10.56 -7.98
N ALA A 131 -8.60 -10.60 -7.08
CA ALA A 131 -8.49 -11.61 -6.02
C ALA A 131 -8.87 -11.09 -4.62
N GLY A 132 -9.20 -9.79 -4.50
CA GLY A 132 -9.40 -9.13 -3.21
C GLY A 132 -8.13 -9.15 -2.36
N THR A 133 -6.96 -9.04 -3.01
CA THR A 133 -5.64 -9.15 -2.40
C THR A 133 -5.20 -7.80 -1.88
N LEU A 134 -4.88 -7.73 -0.59
CA LEU A 134 -4.09 -6.64 -0.05
C LEU A 134 -2.64 -7.09 0.05
N MET A 135 -1.72 -6.21 -0.33
CA MET A 135 -0.28 -6.44 -0.22
C MET A 135 0.37 -5.30 0.54
N LEU A 136 1.34 -5.63 1.37
CA LEU A 136 2.14 -4.71 2.16
C LEU A 136 3.54 -5.26 2.36
N SER A 137 4.54 -4.48 1.98
CA SER A 137 5.94 -4.71 2.24
C SER A 137 6.45 -3.55 3.09
N VAL A 138 7.04 -3.82 4.25
CA VAL A 138 7.60 -2.79 5.13
C VAL A 138 9.10 -2.94 5.19
N PHE A 139 9.80 -1.82 5.12
CA PHE A 139 11.25 -1.72 5.12
C PHE A 139 11.71 -0.82 6.25
N SER A 140 12.80 -1.21 6.90
CA SER A 140 13.51 -0.42 7.90
C SER A 140 14.93 -0.17 7.40
N ASN A 141 15.32 1.12 7.28
CA ASN A 141 16.62 1.53 6.77
C ASN A 141 17.03 0.81 5.47
N GLY A 142 16.10 0.72 4.51
CA GLY A 142 16.28 0.06 3.21
C GLY A 142 16.29 -1.47 3.23
N THR A 143 16.16 -2.11 4.39
CA THR A 143 16.08 -3.57 4.50
C THR A 143 14.64 -4.02 4.74
N PRO A 144 14.17 -5.11 4.09
CA PRO A 144 12.81 -5.58 4.32
C PRO A 144 12.66 -6.07 5.78
N ASP A 145 11.64 -5.57 6.50
CA ASP A 145 11.22 -6.09 7.82
C ASP A 145 10.24 -7.25 7.60
N PHE A 146 9.19 -7.01 6.82
CA PHE A 146 8.25 -8.06 6.44
C PHE A 146 7.57 -7.81 5.09
N LEU A 147 7.10 -8.90 4.51
CA LEU A 147 6.18 -8.94 3.38
C LEU A 147 4.89 -9.60 3.83
N TRP A 148 3.76 -9.04 3.46
CA TRP A 148 2.45 -9.55 3.79
C TRP A 148 1.52 -9.44 2.60
N ALA A 149 0.81 -10.52 2.30
CA ALA A 149 -0.28 -10.53 1.35
C ALA A 149 -1.42 -11.42 1.86
N ASP A 150 -2.65 -11.01 1.60
CA ASP A 150 -3.84 -11.80 1.95
C ASP A 150 -4.93 -11.63 0.89
N SER A 151 -5.21 -12.70 0.14
CA SER A 151 -6.28 -12.77 -0.87
C SER A 151 -7.56 -13.39 -0.30
N LEU A 152 -8.73 -12.89 -0.72
CA LEU A 152 -10.03 -13.51 -0.39
C LEU A 152 -10.39 -14.65 -1.34
N GLN A 153 -9.98 -14.51 -2.60
CA GLN A 153 -10.08 -15.54 -3.62
C GLN A 153 -8.73 -16.26 -3.77
N PRO A 154 -8.64 -17.37 -4.51
CA PRO A 154 -7.36 -18.01 -4.80
C PRO A 154 -6.34 -16.98 -5.32
N GLY A 155 -5.26 -16.79 -4.56
CA GLY A 155 -4.27 -15.75 -4.78
C GLY A 155 -3.14 -15.84 -3.76
N PRO A 156 -2.21 -14.88 -3.75
CA PRO A 156 -1.11 -14.86 -2.79
C PRO A 156 -1.62 -14.58 -1.36
N SER A 157 -1.39 -15.56 -0.47
CA SER A 157 -1.63 -15.40 0.97
C SER A 157 -0.40 -15.86 1.74
N HIS A 158 0.38 -14.91 2.26
CA HIS A 158 1.61 -15.18 3.01
C HIS A 158 1.97 -14.02 3.94
N ALA A 159 2.65 -14.34 5.03
CA ALA A 159 3.44 -13.37 5.80
C ALA A 159 4.86 -13.89 5.92
N ILE A 160 5.84 -13.09 5.55
CA ILE A 160 7.27 -13.40 5.63
C ILE A 160 7.92 -12.31 6.48
N THR A 161 8.56 -12.70 7.58
CA THR A 161 9.40 -11.81 8.39
C THR A 161 10.86 -12.09 8.09
N PHE A 162 11.65 -11.04 7.88
CA PHE A 162 13.09 -11.11 7.64
C PHE A 162 13.82 -10.79 8.94
N HIS A 163 14.95 -11.47 9.16
CA HIS A 163 15.74 -11.34 10.37
C HIS A 163 17.13 -10.82 10.02
N ASP A 164 17.78 -10.14 10.98
CA ASP A 164 19.13 -9.57 10.81
C ASP A 164 20.21 -10.59 10.46
N ASP A 165 19.97 -11.88 10.74
CA ASP A 165 20.87 -12.99 10.40
C ASP A 165 20.72 -13.48 8.95
N GLY A 166 19.89 -12.81 8.15
CA GLY A 166 19.59 -13.15 6.76
C GLY A 166 18.60 -14.31 6.61
N THR A 167 18.03 -14.81 7.71
CA THR A 167 16.96 -15.80 7.63
C THR A 167 15.60 -15.14 7.43
N ALA A 168 14.64 -15.93 6.97
CA ALA A 168 13.25 -15.50 6.85
C ALA A 168 12.32 -16.57 7.39
N THR A 169 11.26 -16.14 8.06
CA THR A 169 10.21 -17.02 8.58
C THR A 169 8.89 -16.73 7.92
N GLN A 170 8.26 -17.77 7.38
CA GLN A 170 6.92 -17.67 6.81
C GLN A 170 5.88 -18.13 7.83
N GLU A 171 4.78 -17.40 7.94
CA GLU A 171 3.63 -17.77 8.78
C GLU A 171 2.29 -17.46 8.11
N ASP A 172 1.22 -17.80 8.80
CA ASP A 172 -0.15 -17.51 8.37
C ASP A 172 -0.42 -15.99 8.38
N PRO A 173 -0.83 -15.39 7.24
CA PRO A 173 -0.97 -13.94 7.13
C PRO A 173 -2.01 -13.36 8.06
N ARG A 174 -3.07 -14.12 8.35
CA ARG A 174 -4.14 -13.68 9.24
C ARG A 174 -3.65 -13.61 10.68
N LYS A 175 -2.95 -14.65 11.16
CA LYS A 175 -2.37 -14.65 12.51
C LYS A 175 -1.33 -13.55 12.67
N PHE A 176 -0.49 -13.35 11.65
CA PHE A 176 0.50 -12.27 11.63
C PHE A 176 -0.16 -10.91 11.82
N ALA A 177 -1.17 -10.59 11.01
CA ALA A 177 -1.89 -9.31 11.07
C ALA A 177 -2.60 -9.12 12.42
N LEU A 178 -3.28 -10.15 12.93
CA LEU A 178 -3.93 -10.10 14.25
C LEU A 178 -2.93 -9.80 15.38
N ARG A 179 -1.78 -10.46 15.37
CA ARG A 179 -0.72 -10.25 16.37
C ARG A 179 -0.16 -8.83 16.30
N ARG A 180 0.09 -8.31 15.09
CA ARG A 180 0.54 -6.92 14.86
C ARG A 180 -0.49 -5.89 15.32
N LEU A 181 -1.79 -6.20 15.20
CA LEU A 181 -2.89 -5.41 15.74
C LEU A 181 -3.12 -5.58 17.26
N GLY A 182 -2.32 -6.41 17.96
CA GLY A 182 -2.50 -6.70 19.38
C GLY A 182 -3.76 -7.51 19.70
N GLN A 183 -4.32 -8.21 18.71
CA GLN A 183 -5.51 -9.03 18.84
C GLN A 183 -5.16 -10.52 19.07
N PRO A 184 -6.06 -11.31 19.65
CA PRO A 184 -5.87 -12.76 19.75
C PRO A 184 -5.74 -13.40 18.35
N GLU A 185 -4.72 -14.24 18.14
CA GLU A 185 -4.48 -14.93 16.85
C GLU A 185 -5.66 -15.82 16.40
N THR A 186 -6.51 -16.24 17.35
CA THR A 186 -7.72 -17.03 17.09
C THR A 186 -8.95 -16.17 16.80
N SER A 187 -8.80 -14.85 16.71
CA SER A 187 -9.93 -13.95 16.44
C SER A 187 -10.57 -14.30 15.09
N PRO A 188 -11.90 -14.48 15.04
CA PRO A 188 -12.62 -14.67 13.79
C PRO A 188 -12.79 -13.35 13.03
N PHE A 189 -12.42 -12.21 13.62
CA PHE A 189 -12.50 -10.89 13.01
C PHE A 189 -11.10 -10.37 12.72
N LEU A 190 -10.79 -10.17 11.44
CA LEU A 190 -9.61 -9.43 11.00
C LEU A 190 -10.12 -8.37 10.02
N ASP A 191 -9.89 -7.11 10.34
CA ASP A 191 -10.00 -6.03 9.36
C ASP A 191 -8.62 -5.87 8.70
N ARG A 192 -8.52 -6.32 7.45
CA ARG A 192 -7.26 -6.33 6.68
C ARG A 192 -6.83 -4.93 6.29
N TYR A 193 -7.78 -4.02 6.06
CA TYR A 193 -7.49 -2.62 5.76
C TYR A 193 -6.91 -1.93 6.99
N ALA A 194 -7.53 -2.15 8.15
CA ALA A 194 -7.03 -1.60 9.41
C ALA A 194 -5.62 -2.10 9.76
N PHE A 195 -5.27 -3.35 9.39
CA PHE A 195 -3.90 -3.83 9.52
C PHE A 195 -2.93 -3.02 8.66
N VAL A 196 -3.23 -2.84 7.37
CA VAL A 196 -2.39 -2.07 6.45
C VAL A 196 -2.24 -0.62 6.93
N GLU A 197 -3.35 0.04 7.27
CA GLU A 197 -3.36 1.40 7.81
C GLU A 197 -2.55 1.51 9.10
N ASN A 198 -2.68 0.56 10.03
CA ASN A 198 -1.93 0.54 11.28
C ASN A 198 -0.42 0.46 11.06
N GLU A 199 0.05 -0.33 10.09
CA GLU A 199 1.48 -0.40 9.79
C GLU A 199 1.97 0.88 9.08
N LEU A 200 1.19 1.41 8.14
CA LEU A 200 1.52 2.65 7.44
C LEU A 200 1.52 3.88 8.36
N ALA A 201 0.64 3.92 9.36
CA ALA A 201 0.60 4.98 10.37
C ALA A 201 1.89 5.05 11.20
N LYS A 202 2.62 3.94 11.37
CA LYS A 202 3.93 3.93 12.06
C LYS A 202 5.01 4.67 11.25
N LEU A 203 4.84 4.77 9.94
CA LEU A 203 5.68 5.57 9.04
C LEU A 203 5.22 7.04 8.97
N GLY A 204 4.16 7.41 9.69
CA GLY A 204 3.57 8.74 9.66
C GLY A 204 2.45 8.92 8.63
N LEU A 205 2.13 7.91 7.82
CA LEU A 205 1.05 7.99 6.83
C LEU A 205 -0.33 7.96 7.51
N GLN A 206 -1.02 9.09 7.52
CA GLN A 206 -2.30 9.23 8.22
C GLN A 206 -3.50 8.63 7.46
N ASP A 207 -3.42 8.54 6.14
CA ASP A 207 -4.53 8.10 5.30
C ASP A 207 -4.02 7.47 3.98
N VAL A 208 -4.63 6.35 3.60
CA VAL A 208 -4.35 5.68 2.32
C VAL A 208 -5.30 6.25 1.27
N GLN A 209 -4.73 7.03 0.35
CA GLN A 209 -5.47 7.65 -0.75
C GLN A 209 -4.90 7.14 -2.08
N PRO A 210 -5.49 6.09 -2.67
CA PRO A 210 -5.04 5.51 -3.94
C PRO A 210 -4.91 6.55 -5.05
N GLU A 211 -5.88 7.46 -5.12
CA GLU A 211 -5.87 8.61 -5.99
C GLU A 211 -5.37 9.82 -5.19
N LEU A 212 -4.18 10.34 -5.49
CA LEU A 212 -3.56 11.46 -4.77
C LEU A 212 -4.25 12.82 -5.02
N GLU A 213 -5.49 12.84 -5.56
CA GLU A 213 -6.21 14.05 -5.98
C GLU A 213 -6.33 15.13 -4.88
N ARG A 214 -6.32 14.71 -3.61
CA ARG A 214 -6.45 15.60 -2.45
C ARG A 214 -5.12 16.01 -1.84
N ARG A 215 -4.01 15.46 -2.33
CA ARG A 215 -2.66 15.78 -1.85
C ARG A 215 -1.97 16.74 -2.82
N PRO A 216 -1.13 17.66 -2.33
CA PRO A 216 -0.34 18.52 -3.20
C PRO A 216 0.69 17.65 -3.93
N ILE A 217 0.46 17.39 -5.22
CA ILE A 217 1.45 16.76 -6.09
C ILE A 217 2.59 17.76 -6.30
N VAL A 218 3.81 17.34 -5.95
CA VAL A 218 5.02 18.16 -5.97
C VAL A 218 5.96 17.81 -7.12
N ALA A 219 5.85 16.60 -7.66
CA ALA A 219 6.56 16.18 -8.86
C ALA A 219 5.73 15.14 -9.63
N VAL A 220 5.88 15.14 -10.95
CA VAL A 220 5.30 14.11 -11.82
C VAL A 220 6.34 13.66 -12.84
N LEU A 221 6.57 12.35 -12.89
CA LEU A 221 7.51 11.71 -13.81
C LEU A 221 6.72 10.83 -14.77
N ASN A 222 6.78 11.12 -16.07
CA ASN A 222 6.26 10.18 -17.05
C ASN A 222 7.31 9.08 -17.26
N LEU A 223 6.91 7.81 -17.11
CA LEU A 223 7.78 6.65 -17.21
C LEU A 223 7.26 5.73 -18.30
N GLU A 224 8.01 5.60 -19.37
CA GLU A 224 7.62 4.77 -20.51
C GLU A 224 8.60 3.61 -20.65
N ARG A 225 8.08 2.39 -20.62
CA ARG A 225 8.91 1.20 -20.83
C ARG A 225 9.44 1.23 -22.26
N ARG A 226 10.77 1.13 -22.42
CA ARG A 226 11.38 1.12 -23.75
C ARG A 226 10.80 -0.03 -24.58
N PRO A 227 10.31 0.24 -25.80
CA PRO A 227 9.89 -0.84 -26.70
C PRO A 227 11.10 -1.73 -26.94
N GLY A 228 10.95 -3.00 -26.60
CA GLY A 228 12.08 -3.90 -26.35
C GLY A 228 13.17 -3.83 -27.42
N ARG A 229 14.42 -3.69 -26.97
CA ARG A 229 15.50 -4.45 -27.60
C ARG A 229 15.12 -5.92 -27.44
N SER A 230 14.47 -6.48 -28.46
CA SER A 230 14.37 -7.94 -28.55
C SER A 230 15.80 -8.46 -28.46
N LEU A 231 16.09 -9.28 -27.46
CA LEU A 231 17.24 -10.18 -27.51
C LEU A 231 16.99 -11.08 -28.73
N GLY A 232 17.57 -10.70 -29.87
CA GLY A 232 17.75 -11.56 -31.03
C GLY A 232 18.94 -12.48 -30.85
#